data_AF-A0AAF0U126-F1
#
_entry.id   AF-A0AAF0U126-F1
#
_cell.length_a   1.000
_cell.length_b   1.000
_cell.length_c   1.000
_cell.angle_alpha   90.00
_cell.angle_beta   90.00
_cell.angle_gamma   90.00
#
_symmetry.space_group_name_H-M   'P 1'
#
loop_
_entity.id
_entity.type
_entity.pdbx_description
1 polymer ?
#
loop_
_entity_poly.entity_id
_entity_poly.type
_entity_poly.pdbx_seq_one_letter_code
_entity_poly.pdbx_strand_id
1 'polypeptide(L)'
;LESKFIQLGISERGGVLANIEVRATFIEEIKAKQLEDENLVELRKKTVNGKAQETTLDADGVLNSKGRICIPIVDDLIEKLLAVSWFAIFYSSGCDQDV
;
A
#
# COMPACT_ATOMS: atom_id res chain seq x y z
N LEU A 1 4.82 21.66 14.24
CA LEU A 1 4.78 20.46 13.38
C LEU A 1 4.34 20.94 12.01
N GLU A 2 5.24 21.08 11.04
CA GLU A 2 4.88 21.60 9.72
C GLU A 2 4.29 20.50 8.85
N SER A 3 3.01 20.62 8.51
CA SER A 3 2.39 19.74 7.51
C SER A 3 2.75 20.24 6.11
N LYS A 4 3.65 19.53 5.41
CA LYS A 4 3.95 19.79 4.00
C LYS A 4 2.79 19.30 3.11
N PHE A 5 1.83 20.18 2.87
CA PHE A 5 0.83 19.96 1.82
C PHE A 5 1.49 20.07 0.44
N ILE A 6 1.49 18.97 -0.33
CA ILE A 6 1.99 18.94 -1.71
C ILE A 6 0.88 19.45 -2.65
N GLN A 7 1.11 20.58 -3.32
CA GLN A 7 0.15 21.21 -4.23
C GLN A 7 0.32 20.68 -5.66
N LEU A 8 -0.52 19.72 -6.05
CA LEU A 8 -0.51 19.05 -7.37
C LEU A 8 -1.33 19.84 -8.43
N GLY A 9 -1.10 19.69 -9.75
CA GLY A 9 -1.72 20.51 -10.82
C GLY A 9 -2.90 19.89 -11.58
N ILE A 10 -4.13 20.46 -11.47
CA ILE A 10 -5.37 19.86 -12.02
C ILE A 10 -5.55 20.16 -13.53
N SER A 11 -4.96 19.31 -14.35
CA SER A 11 -5.55 18.94 -15.65
C SER A 11 -5.41 17.43 -15.87
N GLU A 12 -4.23 16.90 -15.51
CA GLU A 12 -3.93 15.46 -15.45
C GLU A 12 -4.18 14.84 -14.05
N ARG A 13 -4.52 15.66 -13.03
CA ARG A 13 -4.69 15.18 -11.63
C ARG A 13 -5.67 14.01 -11.49
N GLY A 14 -6.70 13.89 -12.33
CA GLY A 14 -7.82 12.98 -12.10
C GLY A 14 -7.35 11.55 -11.82
N GLY A 15 -6.55 10.99 -12.74
CA GLY A 15 -5.94 9.66 -12.58
C GLY A 15 -4.92 9.59 -11.44
N VAL A 16 -4.15 10.65 -11.20
CA VAL A 16 -3.15 10.68 -10.12
C VAL A 16 -3.80 10.68 -8.74
N LEU A 17 -4.87 11.47 -8.53
CA LEU A 17 -5.65 11.50 -7.29
C LEU A 17 -6.35 10.16 -7.06
N ALA A 18 -6.98 9.58 -8.09
CA ALA A 18 -7.60 8.26 -7.99
C ALA A 18 -6.57 7.17 -7.61
N ASN A 19 -5.38 7.18 -8.22
CA ASN A 19 -4.28 6.26 -7.90
C ASN A 19 -3.75 6.45 -6.47
N ILE A 20 -3.65 7.70 -5.98
CA ILE A 20 -3.26 7.99 -4.58
C ILE A 20 -4.32 7.47 -3.60
N GLU A 21 -5.60 7.77 -3.85
CA GLU A 21 -6.72 7.36 -2.99
C GLU A 21 -6.85 5.84 -2.90
N VAL A 22 -6.74 5.16 -4.05
CA VAL A 22 -6.71 3.70 -4.14
C VAL A 22 -5.54 3.15 -3.32
N ARG A 23 -4.32 3.66 -3.50
CA ARG A 23 -3.14 3.21 -2.73
C ARG A 23 -3.31 3.39 -1.22
N ALA A 24 -3.85 4.54 -0.79
CA ALA A 24 -4.10 4.80 0.63
C ALA A 24 -5.13 3.80 1.21
N THR A 25 -6.22 3.54 0.48
CA THR A 25 -7.24 2.56 0.84
C THR A 25 -6.66 1.15 0.99
N PHE A 26 -5.83 0.72 0.04
CA PHE A 26 -5.15 -0.58 0.11
C PHE A 26 -4.19 -0.70 1.29
N ILE A 27 -3.46 0.36 1.66
CA ILE A 27 -2.54 0.32 2.80
C ILE A 27 -3.30 0.09 4.11
N GLU A 28 -4.45 0.76 4.31
CA GLU A 28 -5.30 0.52 5.47
C GLU A 28 -5.96 -0.88 5.46
N GLU A 29 -6.39 -1.38 4.29
CA GLU A 29 -6.90 -2.76 4.17
C GLU A 29 -5.82 -3.81 4.50
N ILE A 30 -4.61 -3.66 3.94
CA ILE A 30 -3.46 -4.52 4.25
C ILE A 30 -3.15 -4.46 5.75
N LYS A 31 -3.10 -3.28 6.35
CA LYS A 31 -2.84 -3.08 7.78
C LYS A 31 -3.89 -3.76 8.67
N ALA A 32 -5.17 -3.69 8.30
CA ALA A 32 -6.23 -4.42 9.00
C ALA A 32 -5.99 -5.94 8.89
N LYS A 33 -5.73 -6.46 7.69
CA LYS A 33 -5.47 -7.90 7.47
C LYS A 33 -4.17 -8.40 8.12
N GLN A 34 -3.14 -7.56 8.25
CA GLN A 34 -1.93 -7.88 9.03
C GLN A 34 -2.19 -8.09 10.53
N LEU A 35 -3.30 -7.58 11.06
CA LEU A 35 -3.70 -7.78 12.46
C LEU A 35 -4.59 -9.02 12.64
N GLU A 36 -5.12 -9.57 11.55
CA GLU A 36 -5.89 -10.82 11.50
C GLU A 36 -4.99 -12.04 11.23
N ASP A 37 -3.91 -11.88 10.45
CA ASP A 37 -2.94 -12.95 10.15
C ASP A 37 -2.05 -13.29 11.36
N GLU A 38 -2.19 -14.51 11.91
CA GLU A 38 -1.46 -14.97 13.10
C GLU A 38 0.07 -14.91 12.95
N ASN A 39 0.61 -15.22 11.77
CA ASN A 39 2.04 -15.20 11.51
C ASN A 39 2.57 -13.76 11.48
N LEU A 40 1.83 -12.83 10.87
CA LEU A 40 2.20 -11.42 10.83
C LEU A 40 2.00 -10.74 12.20
N VAL A 41 1.02 -11.17 13.00
CA VAL A 41 0.87 -10.77 14.41
C VAL A 41 2.03 -11.26 15.27
N GLU A 42 2.48 -12.50 15.10
CA GLU A 42 3.67 -13.02 15.81
C GLU A 42 4.94 -12.29 15.37
N LEU A 43 5.10 -12.04 14.06
CA LEU A 43 6.22 -11.29 13.51
C LEU A 43 6.24 -9.85 14.03
N ARG A 44 5.10 -9.15 14.04
CA ARG A 44 4.93 -7.83 14.66
C ARG A 44 5.37 -7.82 16.12
N LYS A 45 4.99 -8.83 16.92
CA LYS A 45 5.45 -8.98 18.31
C LYS A 45 6.97 -9.16 18.39
N LYS A 46 7.60 -9.90 17.47
CA LYS A 46 9.06 -10.04 17.38
C LYS A 46 9.73 -8.71 16.98
N THR A 47 9.16 -7.96 16.04
CA THR A 47 9.63 -6.63 15.62
C THR A 47 9.62 -5.63 16.78
N VAL A 48 8.50 -5.48 17.48
CA VAL A 48 8.36 -4.55 18.63
C VAL A 48 9.34 -4.89 19.76
N ASN A 49 9.59 -6.19 19.99
CA ASN A 49 10.56 -6.65 20.99
C ASN A 49 12.04 -6.59 20.53
N GLY A 50 12.34 -6.02 19.34
CA GLY A 50 13.69 -5.95 18.80
C GLY A 50 14.30 -7.30 18.37
N LYS A 51 13.48 -8.36 18.25
CA LYS A 51 13.92 -9.74 17.98
C LYS A 51 13.92 -10.12 16.50
N ALA A 52 13.42 -9.25 15.60
CA ALA A 52 13.37 -9.50 14.16
C ALA A 52 14.11 -8.39 13.39
N GLN A 53 15.40 -8.62 13.12
CA GLN A 53 16.34 -7.60 12.60
C GLN A 53 15.96 -7.01 11.22
N GLU A 54 15.28 -7.79 10.37
CA GLU A 54 14.98 -7.38 8.99
C GLU A 54 13.57 -6.80 8.81
N THR A 55 12.82 -6.68 9.92
CA THR A 55 11.44 -6.17 9.93
C THR A 55 11.33 -4.86 10.68
N THR A 56 10.41 -4.01 10.24
CA THR A 56 10.10 -2.73 10.88
C THR A 56 8.60 -2.49 10.90
N LEU A 57 8.16 -1.62 11.81
CA LEU A 57 6.87 -0.94 11.68
C LEU A 57 7.15 0.47 11.17
N ASP A 58 6.34 0.97 10.24
CA ASP A 58 6.37 2.37 9.84
C ASP A 58 5.53 3.25 10.80
N ALA A 59 5.41 4.54 10.48
CA ALA A 59 4.72 5.52 11.31
C ALA A 59 3.22 5.20 11.50
N ASP A 60 2.60 4.56 10.51
CA ASP A 60 1.17 4.19 10.51
C ASP A 60 0.94 2.79 11.11
N GLY A 61 2.02 2.11 11.51
CA GLY A 61 2.02 0.81 12.16
C GLY A 61 1.88 -0.36 11.19
N VAL A 62 2.20 -0.19 9.90
CA VAL A 62 2.23 -1.27 8.91
C VAL A 62 3.53 -2.06 9.03
N LEU A 63 3.42 -3.38 9.03
CA LEU A 63 4.56 -4.28 9.08
C LEU A 63 5.26 -4.33 7.73
N ASN A 64 6.57 -4.08 7.76
CA ASN A 64 7.46 -4.06 6.62
C ASN A 64 8.61 -5.05 6.84
N SER A 65 9.10 -5.64 5.76
CA SER A 65 10.31 -6.48 5.71
C SER A 65 11.22 -5.97 4.59
N LYS A 66 12.45 -5.57 4.94
CA LYS A 66 13.44 -5.00 3.99
C LYS A 66 12.89 -3.85 3.13
N GLY A 67 12.04 -2.99 3.71
CA GLY A 67 11.41 -1.87 3.01
C GLY A 67 10.26 -2.26 2.07
N ARG A 68 9.70 -3.47 2.21
CA ARG A 68 8.50 -3.93 1.49
C ARG A 68 7.38 -4.23 2.49
N ILE A 69 6.16 -3.80 2.19
CA ILE A 69 4.98 -4.10 3.01
C ILE A 69 4.72 -5.61 3.03
N CYS A 70 4.47 -6.17 4.21
CA CYS A 70 4.10 -7.57 4.38
C CYS A 70 2.61 -7.76 4.05
N ILE A 71 2.28 -8.27 2.87
CA ILE A 71 0.89 -8.54 2.47
C ILE A 71 0.49 -9.93 2.99
N PRO A 72 -0.58 -10.07 3.80
CA PRO A 72 -1.09 -11.37 4.22
C PRO A 72 -1.68 -12.13 3.04
N ILE A 73 -1.54 -13.45 3.04
CA ILE A 73 -2.02 -14.31 1.95
C ILE A 73 -3.52 -14.57 2.16
N VAL A 74 -4.34 -13.64 1.68
CA VAL A 74 -5.80 -13.74 1.61
C VAL A 74 -6.19 -13.53 0.15
N ASP A 75 -6.91 -14.49 -0.43
CA ASP A 75 -7.14 -14.55 -1.88
C ASP A 75 -7.80 -13.28 -2.42
N ASP A 76 -8.81 -12.74 -1.72
CA ASP A 76 -9.53 -11.54 -2.11
C ASP A 76 -8.64 -10.27 -2.12
N LEU A 77 -7.72 -10.15 -1.15
CA LEU A 77 -6.78 -9.02 -1.08
C LEU A 77 -5.76 -9.05 -2.23
N ILE A 78 -5.27 -10.24 -2.58
CA ILE A 78 -4.33 -10.43 -3.70
C ILE A 78 -5.04 -10.15 -5.03
N GLU A 79 -6.25 -10.69 -5.23
CA GLU A 79 -7.05 -10.42 -6.43
C GLU A 79 -7.36 -8.93 -6.62
N LYS A 80 -7.79 -8.23 -5.56
CA LYS A 80 -8.00 -6.77 -5.58
C LYS A 80 -6.73 -6.01 -5.98
N LEU A 81 -5.57 -6.37 -5.43
CA LEU A 81 -4.29 -5.72 -5.72
C LEU A 81 -3.84 -5.96 -7.17
N LEU A 82 -4.02 -7.19 -7.68
CA LEU A 82 -3.76 -7.52 -9.09
C LEU A 82 -4.70 -6.76 -10.03
N ALA A 83 -5.99 -6.66 -9.69
CA ALA A 83 -6.97 -5.92 -10.47
C ALA A 83 -6.60 -4.43 -10.60
N VAL A 84 -6.25 -3.75 -9.51
CA VAL A 84 -5.85 -2.32 -9.61
C VAL A 84 -4.50 -2.12 -10.29
N SER A 85 -3.59 -3.09 -10.18
CA SER A 85 -2.32 -3.08 -10.93
C SER A 85 -2.58 -3.20 -12.44
N TRP A 86 -3.49 -4.09 -12.83
CA TRP A 86 -3.94 -4.25 -14.21
C TRP A 86 -4.64 -2.99 -14.73
N PHE A 87 -5.59 -2.43 -13.97
CA PHE A 87 -6.23 -1.16 -14.33
C PHE A 87 -5.20 -0.03 -14.51
N ALA A 88 -4.23 0.13 -13.61
CA ALA A 88 -3.21 1.17 -13.74
C ALA A 88 -2.39 1.03 -15.04
N ILE A 89 -2.02 -0.21 -15.42
CA ILE A 89 -1.34 -0.49 -16.69
C ILE A 89 -2.25 -0.12 -17.87
N PHE A 90 -3.49 -0.61 -17.89
CA PHE A 90 -4.42 -0.38 -19.00
C PHE A 90 -4.82 1.09 -19.18
N TYR A 91 -5.05 1.83 -18.08
CA TYR A 91 -5.26 3.27 -18.14
C TYR A 91 -4.00 4.00 -18.64
N SER A 92 -2.79 3.60 -18.20
CA SER A 92 -1.55 4.23 -18.69
C SER A 92 -1.33 4.00 -20.20
N SER A 93 -1.58 2.79 -20.70
CA SER A 93 -1.50 2.46 -22.13
C SER A 93 -2.62 3.07 -22.97
N GLY A 94 -3.75 3.43 -22.35
CA GLY A 94 -4.87 4.11 -23.00
C GLY A 94 -4.67 5.62 -23.16
N CYS A 95 -3.92 6.27 -22.26
CA CYS A 95 -3.60 7.70 -22.37
C CYS A 95 -2.59 8.03 -23.49
N ASP A 96 -1.91 7.05 -24.08
CA ASP A 96 -0.98 7.22 -25.20
C ASP A 96 -1.67 7.23 -26.59
N GLN A 97 -3.02 7.28 -26.64
CA GLN A 97 -3.80 7.22 -27.90
C GLN A 97 -4.55 8.50 -28.29
N ASP A 98 -4.38 9.60 -27.53
CA ASP A 98 -4.92 10.92 -27.89
C ASP A 98 -3.88 11.79 -28.64
N VAL A 99 -3.74 11.56 -29.96
CA VAL A 99 -3.04 12.44 -30.93
C VAL A 99 -3.89 12.61 -32.20
#